data_AF-A0A8H6E2V1-F1
#
_entry.id   AF-A0A8H6E2V1-F1
#
_cell.length_a   1.000
_cell.length_b   1.000
_cell.length_c   1.000
_cell.angle_alpha   90.00
_cell.angle_beta   90.00
_cell.angle_gamma   90.00
#
_symmetry.space_group_name_H-M   'P 1'
#
loop_
_entity.id
_entity.type
_entity.pdbx_description
1 polymer ?
#
loop_
_entity_poly.entity_id
_entity_poly.type
_entity_poly.pdbx_seq_one_letter_code
_entity_poly.pdbx_strand_id
1 'polypeptide(L)'
;MSVPKYQTAACIDRPRPGARLNICHDIPVPKPKAGEVLIKLECTGFCHSDLHNISGELPMSTNIPGHEGIGRVVQVGPNTPEELMGKRVGVKYRPSHSAGPTENVPGTFQQYVVSPADFVSLIPEDLKPEAVASLLCAGLTMYGALNKLHKFCQKDDWVVIMGAGGGLGHLGVQIGKEMGYNIIAVDRQVEKQVQDLTDGVGAHAVVVAVGLEAAYNQAMRLLRPVGTLVCVGLPRQGYYMPISPLDCVNRGFHVVGSCVGTEEEMQDLLRMAVKGRVSTHFQVFELEEVNEVIERLERFAIEGRAVLRIPSESPRQKAECSSLLKAIAVNPPVHTKSWNHADRAPLIKMMYSKLLTLATLLLPTALALPSLQTRASYTCGSNTYASSDVTAAQEAGYKLHQSGETVGKNKYPHKYNNYEGFDFPVDPTYYEWPILSSGNVYSGGSPGADRVVFNEKDELAGLITHSGASGNNFVACT
;
A
#
# COMPACT_ATOMS: atom_id res chain seq x y z
N MET A 1 -10.18 31.24 2.18
CA MET A 1 -8.92 31.44 1.42
C MET A 1 -9.27 31.52 -0.06
N SER A 2 -8.67 32.45 -0.80
CA SER A 2 -8.84 32.51 -2.26
C SER A 2 -8.10 31.34 -2.92
N VAL A 3 -8.72 30.69 -3.89
CA VAL A 3 -8.09 29.63 -4.71
C VAL A 3 -6.93 30.24 -5.53
N PRO A 4 -5.71 29.67 -5.48
CA PRO A 4 -4.57 30.21 -6.21
C PRO A 4 -4.69 29.96 -7.72
N LYS A 5 -3.95 30.71 -8.53
CA LYS A 5 -3.90 30.50 -9.98
C LYS A 5 -3.10 29.25 -10.37
N TYR A 6 -2.08 28.90 -9.58
CA TYR A 6 -1.16 27.80 -9.84
C TYR A 6 -1.00 26.91 -8.60
N GLN A 7 -0.63 25.67 -8.82
CA GLN A 7 -0.49 24.61 -7.83
C GLN A 7 0.73 23.73 -8.07
N THR A 8 1.08 22.96 -7.04
CA THR A 8 2.11 21.92 -7.06
C THR A 8 1.51 20.57 -7.42
N ALA A 9 2.21 19.80 -8.24
CA ALA A 9 1.86 18.43 -8.62
C ALA A 9 3.13 17.59 -8.87
N ALA A 10 3.01 16.27 -8.73
CA ALA A 10 3.98 15.32 -9.25
C ALA A 10 3.58 14.94 -10.68
N CYS A 11 4.41 15.34 -11.64
CA CYS A 11 4.16 15.20 -13.06
C CYS A 11 5.11 14.19 -13.70
N ILE A 12 4.67 13.55 -14.78
CA ILE A 12 5.49 12.65 -15.60
C ILE A 12 5.50 13.12 -17.04
N ASP A 13 6.69 13.18 -17.64
CA ASP A 13 6.84 13.59 -19.04
C ASP A 13 6.37 12.49 -19.99
N ARG A 14 6.82 11.25 -19.73
CA ARG A 14 6.46 10.08 -20.53
C ARG A 14 6.52 8.80 -19.70
N PRO A 15 5.41 8.05 -19.61
CA PRO A 15 5.40 6.70 -19.04
C PRO A 15 6.39 5.76 -19.73
N ARG A 16 7.21 5.09 -18.94
CA ARG A 16 8.18 4.06 -19.37
C ARG A 16 8.80 3.37 -18.15
N PRO A 17 9.37 2.16 -18.30
CA PRO A 17 10.09 1.51 -17.21
C PRO A 17 11.18 2.43 -16.64
N GLY A 18 11.23 2.55 -15.31
CA GLY A 18 12.15 3.43 -14.60
C GLY A 18 11.86 4.94 -14.72
N ALA A 19 10.66 5.33 -15.19
CA ALA A 19 10.25 6.73 -15.18
C ALA A 19 10.19 7.28 -13.75
N ARG A 20 10.53 8.56 -13.61
CA ARG A 20 10.46 9.31 -12.35
C ARG A 20 9.49 10.47 -12.49
N LEU A 21 8.96 10.92 -11.36
CA LEU A 21 8.08 12.07 -11.29
C LEU A 21 8.85 13.35 -10.97
N ASN A 22 8.50 14.42 -11.66
CA ASN A 22 9.00 15.77 -11.44
C ASN A 22 8.00 16.55 -10.57
N ILE A 23 8.48 17.23 -9.52
CA ILE A 23 7.62 18.14 -8.76
C ILE A 23 7.51 19.46 -9.52
N CYS A 24 6.36 19.72 -10.11
CA CYS A 24 6.04 20.96 -10.83
C CYS A 24 5.27 21.91 -9.91
N HIS A 25 5.58 23.20 -9.93
CA HIS A 25 4.97 24.21 -9.04
C HIS A 25 4.09 25.25 -9.76
N ASP A 26 3.95 25.12 -11.06
CA ASP A 26 3.31 26.07 -11.98
C ASP A 26 2.15 25.45 -12.76
N ILE A 27 1.60 24.33 -12.27
CA ILE A 27 0.44 23.69 -12.86
C ILE A 27 -0.78 24.60 -12.60
N PRO A 28 -1.58 24.97 -13.63
CA PRO A 28 -2.78 25.77 -13.41
C PRO A 28 -3.80 25.04 -12.52
N VAL A 29 -4.46 25.78 -11.61
CA VAL A 29 -5.60 25.23 -10.87
C VAL A 29 -6.82 25.19 -11.80
N PRO A 30 -7.45 24.01 -12.01
CA PRO A 30 -8.64 23.90 -12.84
C PRO A 30 -9.83 24.63 -12.21
N LYS A 31 -10.77 25.07 -13.05
CA LYS A 31 -12.06 25.64 -12.60
C LYS A 31 -13.16 24.59 -12.77
N PRO A 32 -14.01 24.36 -11.75
CA PRO A 32 -15.10 23.40 -11.87
C PRO A 32 -16.17 23.93 -12.83
N LYS A 33 -16.63 23.08 -13.75
CA LYS A 33 -17.77 23.30 -14.64
C LYS A 33 -19.08 22.97 -13.91
N ALA A 34 -20.19 23.07 -14.63
CA ALA A 34 -21.49 22.72 -14.06
C ALA A 34 -21.55 21.25 -13.64
N GLY A 35 -22.05 20.97 -12.43
CA GLY A 35 -22.08 19.61 -11.86
C GLY A 35 -20.75 19.14 -11.26
N GLU A 36 -19.69 19.97 -11.27
CA GLU A 36 -18.38 19.62 -10.74
C GLU A 36 -18.05 20.38 -9.44
N VAL A 37 -17.10 19.85 -8.68
CA VAL A 37 -16.50 20.47 -7.50
C VAL A 37 -14.99 20.58 -7.65
N LEU A 38 -14.41 21.65 -7.10
CA LEU A 38 -12.96 21.80 -6.91
C LEU A 38 -12.60 21.39 -5.50
N ILE A 39 -11.63 20.50 -5.38
CA ILE A 39 -11.22 19.89 -4.11
C ILE A 39 -9.77 20.27 -3.86
N LYS A 40 -9.48 20.82 -2.67
CA LYS A 40 -8.12 21.00 -2.16
C LYS A 40 -7.72 19.73 -1.42
N LEU A 41 -6.75 19.01 -1.96
CA LEU A 41 -6.30 17.73 -1.42
C LEU A 41 -5.46 17.92 -0.14
N GLU A 42 -5.71 17.05 0.83
CA GLU A 42 -4.97 16.90 2.09
C GLU A 42 -3.90 15.80 1.95
N CYS A 43 -4.28 14.68 1.34
CA CYS A 43 -3.41 13.54 1.07
C CYS A 43 -3.94 12.72 -0.10
N THR A 44 -3.12 11.79 -0.60
CA THR A 44 -3.52 10.80 -1.59
C THR A 44 -2.80 9.49 -1.35
N GLY A 45 -3.46 8.36 -1.57
CA GLY A 45 -2.80 7.06 -1.52
C GLY A 45 -1.96 6.79 -2.77
N PHE A 46 -0.90 6.00 -2.62
CA PHE A 46 -0.07 5.51 -3.73
C PHE A 46 -0.31 4.01 -3.91
N CYS A 47 -0.91 3.62 -5.03
CA CYS A 47 -1.19 2.23 -5.35
C CYS A 47 -0.20 1.66 -6.38
N HIS A 48 -0.11 0.33 -6.47
CA HIS A 48 0.65 -0.33 -7.53
C HIS A 48 0.09 -0.03 -8.94
N SER A 49 -1.21 0.24 -9.07
CA SER A 49 -1.78 0.72 -10.34
C SER A 49 -1.17 2.05 -10.79
N ASP A 50 -0.77 2.93 -9.88
CA ASP A 50 -0.03 4.14 -10.24
C ASP A 50 1.38 3.79 -10.76
N LEU A 51 2.04 2.77 -10.22
CA LEU A 51 3.31 2.27 -10.77
C LEU A 51 3.14 1.74 -12.19
N HIS A 52 2.11 0.94 -12.46
CA HIS A 52 1.84 0.44 -13.81
C HIS A 52 1.55 1.58 -14.81
N ASN A 53 0.90 2.65 -14.36
CA ASN A 53 0.71 3.86 -15.18
C ASN A 53 2.05 4.59 -15.43
N ILE A 54 2.90 4.71 -14.41
CA ILE A 54 4.21 5.39 -14.50
C ILE A 54 5.18 4.58 -15.37
N SER A 55 5.18 3.25 -15.25
CA SER A 55 6.02 2.34 -16.03
C SER A 55 5.55 2.19 -17.48
N GLY A 56 4.34 2.65 -17.81
CA GLY A 56 3.76 2.55 -19.15
C GLY A 56 3.15 1.17 -19.46
N GLU A 57 2.92 0.34 -18.44
CA GLU A 57 2.21 -0.94 -18.57
C GLU A 57 0.69 -0.76 -18.71
N LEU A 58 0.15 0.29 -18.10
CA LEU A 58 -1.23 0.71 -18.28
C LEU A 58 -1.30 2.05 -19.03
N PRO A 59 -2.31 2.23 -19.91
CA PRO A 59 -2.47 3.48 -20.63
C PRO A 59 -2.83 4.60 -19.65
N MET A 60 -2.06 5.69 -19.71
CA MET A 60 -2.33 6.89 -18.94
C MET A 60 -2.57 8.05 -19.91
N SER A 61 -3.77 8.63 -19.84
CA SER A 61 -4.18 9.75 -20.70
C SER A 61 -3.72 11.12 -20.19
N THR A 62 -3.10 11.15 -19.00
CA THR A 62 -2.68 12.36 -18.29
C THR A 62 -1.20 12.32 -17.90
N ASN A 63 -0.67 13.45 -17.43
CA ASN A 63 0.70 13.58 -16.93
C ASN A 63 0.78 13.65 -15.39
N ILE A 64 -0.34 13.51 -14.67
CA ILE A 64 -0.38 13.53 -13.21
C ILE A 64 -1.02 12.22 -12.73
N PRO A 65 -0.29 11.31 -12.08
CA PRO A 65 -0.83 10.05 -11.54
C PRO A 65 -1.68 10.23 -10.27
N GLY A 66 -2.17 9.11 -9.72
CA GLY A 66 -2.87 9.04 -8.44
C GLY A 66 -4.39 9.00 -8.57
N HIS A 67 -5.04 8.18 -7.73
CA HIS A 67 -6.49 7.96 -7.79
C HIS A 67 -7.13 7.69 -6.41
N GLU A 68 -6.47 8.14 -5.33
CA GLU A 68 -6.85 7.86 -3.93
C GLU A 68 -6.85 9.17 -3.11
N GLY A 69 -7.34 10.26 -3.68
CA GLY A 69 -7.25 11.60 -3.09
C GLY A 69 -8.30 11.85 -2.00
N ILE A 70 -7.89 12.44 -0.89
CA ILE A 70 -8.79 12.97 0.15
C ILE A 70 -8.56 14.47 0.26
N GLY A 71 -9.65 15.25 0.31
CA GLY A 71 -9.55 16.70 0.43
C GLY A 71 -10.86 17.37 0.81
N ARG A 72 -10.87 18.71 0.78
CA ARG A 72 -12.07 19.50 1.03
C ARG A 72 -12.52 20.23 -0.20
N VAL A 73 -13.84 20.27 -0.41
CA VAL A 73 -14.43 21.09 -1.48
C VAL A 73 -14.21 22.57 -1.14
N VAL A 74 -13.55 23.29 -2.05
CA VAL A 74 -13.22 24.72 -1.90
C VAL A 74 -13.95 25.61 -2.91
N GLN A 75 -14.53 25.01 -3.95
CA GLN A 75 -15.39 25.70 -4.91
C GLN A 75 -16.39 24.71 -5.50
N VAL A 76 -17.62 25.15 -5.74
CA VAL A 76 -18.64 24.39 -6.49
C VAL A 76 -18.88 25.06 -7.83
N GLY A 77 -19.10 24.27 -8.87
CA GLY A 77 -19.52 24.77 -10.17
C GLY A 77 -21.00 25.18 -10.21
N PRO A 78 -21.46 25.78 -11.31
CA PRO A 78 -22.88 26.07 -11.51
C PRO A 78 -23.75 24.80 -11.43
N ASN A 79 -24.98 24.89 -10.92
CA ASN A 79 -25.90 23.74 -10.81
C ASN A 79 -25.32 22.53 -10.03
N THR A 80 -24.31 22.76 -9.19
CA THR A 80 -23.75 21.76 -8.28
C THR A 80 -24.31 21.98 -6.87
N PRO A 81 -24.61 20.92 -6.09
CA PRO A 81 -25.08 21.08 -4.72
C PRO A 81 -24.13 21.90 -3.84
N GLU A 82 -24.61 23.04 -3.34
CA GLU A 82 -23.81 23.97 -2.53
C GLU A 82 -23.44 23.39 -1.16
N GLU A 83 -24.23 22.42 -0.67
CA GLU A 83 -24.00 21.69 0.58
C GLU A 83 -22.68 20.91 0.65
N LEU A 84 -22.07 20.64 -0.52
CA LEU A 84 -20.76 20.02 -0.61
C LEU A 84 -19.63 20.97 -0.19
N MET A 85 -19.85 22.29 -0.22
CA MET A 85 -18.84 23.28 0.13
C MET A 85 -18.26 23.02 1.53
N GLY A 86 -16.93 22.94 1.62
CA GLY A 86 -16.20 22.71 2.87
C GLY A 86 -16.21 21.26 3.39
N LYS A 87 -17.05 20.39 2.83
CA LYS A 87 -17.09 18.96 3.20
C LYS A 87 -15.80 18.27 2.79
N ARG A 88 -15.36 17.33 3.63
CA ARG A 88 -14.29 16.41 3.27
C ARG A 88 -14.84 15.34 2.34
N VAL A 89 -14.15 15.13 1.22
CA VAL A 89 -14.53 14.21 0.16
C VAL A 89 -13.34 13.37 -0.30
N GLY A 90 -13.64 12.19 -0.81
CA GLY A 90 -12.69 11.28 -1.44
C GLY A 90 -12.90 11.23 -2.95
N VAL A 91 -11.80 11.29 -3.69
CA VAL A 91 -11.73 11.10 -5.14
C VAL A 91 -11.12 9.72 -5.38
N LYS A 92 -11.97 8.78 -5.81
CA LYS A 92 -11.61 7.38 -6.06
C LYS A 92 -11.31 7.12 -7.53
N TYR A 93 -10.85 5.91 -7.84
CA TYR A 93 -10.68 5.46 -9.22
C TYR A 93 -12.03 5.37 -9.94
N ARG A 94 -12.11 5.94 -11.15
CA ARG A 94 -13.26 5.80 -12.05
C ARG A 94 -12.90 4.84 -13.19
N PRO A 95 -13.46 3.62 -13.25
CA PRO A 95 -13.32 2.79 -14.43
C PRO A 95 -13.92 3.53 -15.63
N SER A 96 -13.12 3.79 -16.67
CA SER A 96 -13.55 4.46 -17.89
C SER A 96 -14.48 3.54 -18.70
N HIS A 97 -15.76 3.46 -18.33
CA HIS A 97 -16.82 2.97 -19.21
C HIS A 97 -17.70 4.10 -19.74
N SER A 98 -17.55 5.32 -19.19
CA SER A 98 -18.35 6.51 -19.56
C SER A 98 -17.53 7.75 -19.94
N ALA A 99 -16.21 7.73 -19.74
CA ALA A 99 -15.32 8.70 -20.37
C ALA A 99 -14.75 8.03 -21.61
N GLY A 100 -15.10 8.53 -22.80
CA GLY A 100 -14.45 8.08 -24.03
C GLY A 100 -12.94 8.29 -23.96
N PRO A 101 -12.17 7.77 -24.95
CA PRO A 101 -10.71 7.88 -25.02
C PRO A 101 -10.14 9.32 -25.09
N THR A 102 -10.93 10.35 -24.82
CA THR A 102 -10.65 11.76 -25.07
C THR A 102 -10.61 12.65 -23.83
N GLU A 103 -10.94 12.16 -22.63
CA GLU A 103 -10.84 12.98 -21.41
C GLU A 103 -9.53 12.69 -20.65
N ASN A 104 -8.58 13.60 -20.82
CA ASN A 104 -7.36 13.69 -20.03
C ASN A 104 -7.72 14.29 -18.66
N VAL A 105 -8.07 13.43 -17.70
CA VAL A 105 -8.38 13.84 -16.32
C VAL A 105 -7.12 13.64 -15.46
N PRO A 106 -6.50 14.72 -14.97
CA PRO A 106 -5.37 14.63 -14.05
C PRO A 106 -5.72 13.87 -12.77
N GLY A 107 -4.77 13.04 -12.31
CA GLY A 107 -4.86 12.29 -11.07
C GLY A 107 -4.72 13.14 -9.80
N THR A 108 -4.50 12.50 -8.66
CA THR A 108 -4.56 13.14 -7.34
C THR A 108 -3.19 13.47 -6.73
N PHE A 109 -2.08 13.25 -7.44
CA PHE A 109 -0.75 13.66 -6.99
C PHE A 109 -0.54 15.18 -7.20
N GLN A 110 -1.48 16.00 -6.73
CA GLN A 110 -1.51 17.46 -6.89
C GLN A 110 -2.30 18.14 -5.77
N GLN A 111 -2.20 19.47 -5.65
CA GLN A 111 -2.88 20.21 -4.58
C GLN A 111 -4.39 20.38 -4.78
N TYR A 112 -4.86 20.48 -6.02
CA TYR A 112 -6.24 20.74 -6.38
C TYR A 112 -6.68 19.86 -7.54
N VAL A 113 -7.85 19.26 -7.41
CA VAL A 113 -8.45 18.42 -8.45
C VAL A 113 -9.92 18.79 -8.64
N VAL A 114 -10.39 18.69 -9.89
CA VAL A 114 -11.82 18.80 -10.21
C VAL A 114 -12.42 17.42 -10.34
N SER A 115 -13.61 17.23 -9.80
CA SER A 115 -14.35 15.98 -9.89
C SER A 115 -15.84 16.23 -10.09
N PRO A 116 -16.56 15.37 -10.84
CA PRO A 116 -18.03 15.38 -10.82
C PRO A 116 -18.55 15.22 -9.39
N ALA A 117 -19.55 16.02 -9.02
CA ALA A 117 -20.08 16.06 -7.67
C ALA A 117 -20.77 14.76 -7.23
N ASP A 118 -21.29 14.00 -8.19
CA ASP A 118 -21.91 12.68 -7.99
C ASP A 118 -20.90 11.53 -7.88
N PHE A 119 -19.63 11.80 -8.17
CA PHE A 119 -18.56 10.80 -8.15
C PHE A 119 -17.76 10.80 -6.85
N VAL A 120 -17.76 11.91 -6.11
CA VAL A 120 -17.01 12.01 -4.85
C VAL A 120 -17.73 11.28 -3.73
N SER A 121 -16.98 10.64 -2.83
CA SER A 121 -17.54 10.03 -1.62
C SER A 121 -17.39 11.01 -0.45
N LEU A 122 -18.46 11.23 0.33
CA LEU A 122 -18.36 12.00 1.57
C LEU A 122 -17.53 11.24 2.59
N ILE A 123 -16.55 11.91 3.19
CA ILE A 123 -15.64 11.31 4.17
C ILE A 123 -16.02 11.80 5.57
N PRO A 124 -16.34 10.88 6.50
CA PRO A 124 -16.59 11.23 7.90
C PRO A 124 -15.43 12.03 8.51
N GLU A 125 -15.77 13.09 9.26
CA GLU A 125 -14.77 14.02 9.84
C GLU A 125 -13.96 13.40 10.99
N ASP A 126 -14.49 12.35 11.62
CA ASP A 126 -13.86 11.57 12.68
C ASP A 126 -12.77 10.61 12.17
N LEU A 127 -12.76 10.32 10.87
CA LEU A 127 -11.71 9.53 10.24
C LEU A 127 -10.51 10.40 9.85
N LYS A 128 -9.32 9.88 10.16
CA LYS A 128 -8.06 10.48 9.69
C LYS A 128 -7.97 10.36 8.15
N PRO A 129 -7.72 11.46 7.42
CA PRO A 129 -7.62 11.44 5.96
C PRO A 129 -6.67 10.36 5.43
N GLU A 130 -5.50 10.23 6.05
CA GLU A 130 -4.46 9.29 5.63
C GLU A 130 -4.92 7.83 5.77
N ALA A 131 -5.75 7.53 6.77
CA ALA A 131 -6.31 6.19 6.95
C ALA A 131 -7.38 5.85 5.90
N VAL A 132 -8.06 6.85 5.34
CA VAL A 132 -9.17 6.66 4.40
C VAL A 132 -8.70 6.68 2.95
N ALA A 133 -7.62 7.38 2.63
CA ALA A 133 -7.10 7.50 1.27
C ALA A 133 -7.00 6.14 0.57
N SER A 134 -6.39 5.16 1.23
CA SER A 134 -6.26 3.79 0.67
C SER A 134 -7.54 2.96 0.67
N LEU A 135 -8.57 3.33 1.43
CA LEU A 135 -9.87 2.66 1.34
C LEU A 135 -10.58 2.97 0.02
N LEU A 136 -10.31 4.13 -0.59
CA LEU A 136 -10.92 4.56 -1.86
C LEU A 136 -10.59 3.64 -3.05
N CYS A 137 -9.56 2.80 -2.93
CA CYS A 137 -9.16 1.86 -3.96
C CYS A 137 -8.90 0.47 -3.39
N ALA A 138 -7.89 0.29 -2.53
CA ALA A 138 -7.55 -1.04 -2.02
C ALA A 138 -8.67 -1.63 -1.16
N GLY A 139 -9.22 -0.83 -0.24
CA GLY A 139 -10.33 -1.26 0.60
C GLY A 139 -11.58 -1.55 -0.21
N LEU A 140 -11.97 -0.63 -1.09
CA LEU A 140 -13.14 -0.78 -1.94
C LEU A 140 -13.00 -1.97 -2.91
N THR A 141 -11.81 -2.21 -3.46
CA THR A 141 -11.53 -3.34 -4.33
C THR A 141 -11.66 -4.67 -3.58
N MET A 142 -11.14 -4.76 -2.36
CA MET A 142 -11.28 -5.97 -1.55
C MET A 142 -12.72 -6.17 -1.08
N TYR A 143 -13.44 -5.10 -0.75
CA TYR A 143 -14.86 -5.18 -0.44
C TYR A 143 -15.65 -5.72 -1.63
N GLY A 144 -15.49 -5.15 -2.83
CA GLY A 144 -16.17 -5.61 -4.03
C GLY A 144 -15.78 -7.05 -4.42
N ALA A 145 -14.52 -7.43 -4.26
CA ALA A 145 -14.04 -8.80 -4.50
C ALA A 145 -14.70 -9.82 -3.55
N LEU A 146 -14.73 -9.51 -2.25
CA LEU A 146 -15.34 -10.39 -1.24
C LEU A 146 -16.86 -10.41 -1.34
N ASN A 147 -17.50 -9.26 -1.62
CA ASN A 147 -18.94 -9.19 -1.77
C ASN A 147 -19.43 -10.10 -2.91
N LYS A 148 -18.69 -10.23 -4.02
CA LYS A 148 -19.03 -11.17 -5.11
C LYS A 148 -19.07 -12.64 -4.68
N LEU A 149 -18.38 -13.01 -3.60
CA LEU A 149 -18.41 -14.37 -3.07
C LEU A 149 -19.78 -14.75 -2.50
N HIS A 150 -20.71 -13.83 -2.23
CA HIS A 150 -22.06 -14.18 -1.77
C HIS A 150 -22.80 -15.14 -2.72
N LYS A 151 -22.40 -15.21 -3.99
CA LYS A 151 -23.00 -16.11 -4.99
C LYS A 151 -22.46 -17.54 -4.92
N PHE A 152 -21.32 -17.73 -4.26
CA PHE A 152 -20.54 -18.97 -4.31
C PHE A 152 -20.20 -19.53 -2.94
N CYS A 153 -20.15 -18.67 -1.91
CA CYS A 153 -19.74 -18.98 -0.56
C CYS A 153 -20.81 -18.55 0.45
N GLN A 154 -20.88 -19.28 1.54
CA GLN A 154 -21.72 -19.00 2.70
C GLN A 154 -20.88 -18.47 3.86
N LYS A 155 -21.57 -18.04 4.93
CA LYS A 155 -20.91 -17.72 6.20
C LYS A 155 -20.15 -18.95 6.69
N ASP A 156 -19.00 -18.71 7.33
CA ASP A 156 -18.08 -19.73 7.86
C ASP A 156 -17.36 -20.56 6.78
N ASP A 157 -17.58 -20.29 5.49
CA ASP A 157 -16.75 -20.86 4.44
C ASP A 157 -15.31 -20.35 4.53
N TRP A 158 -14.36 -21.25 4.31
CA TRP A 158 -12.94 -20.94 4.21
C TRP A 158 -12.62 -20.11 2.95
N VAL A 159 -12.10 -18.90 3.16
CA VAL A 159 -11.65 -17.99 2.10
C VAL A 159 -10.18 -17.65 2.32
N VAL A 160 -9.35 -17.97 1.32
CA VAL A 160 -7.93 -17.61 1.32
C VAL A 160 -7.75 -16.21 0.74
N ILE A 161 -6.97 -15.37 1.41
CA ILE A 161 -6.49 -14.10 0.87
C ILE A 161 -5.00 -14.25 0.58
N MET A 162 -4.63 -14.25 -0.70
CA MET A 162 -3.23 -14.27 -1.12
C MET A 162 -2.64 -12.87 -1.26
N GLY A 163 -1.45 -12.67 -0.71
CA GLY A 163 -0.85 -11.34 -0.52
C GLY A 163 -1.42 -10.62 0.70
N ALA A 164 -1.73 -11.37 1.77
CA ALA A 164 -2.41 -10.88 2.97
C ALA A 164 -1.67 -9.77 3.72
N GLY A 165 -0.34 -9.72 3.68
CA GLY A 165 0.47 -8.66 4.29
C GLY A 165 0.56 -7.40 3.43
N GLY A 166 0.15 -7.48 2.16
CA GLY A 166 0.20 -6.37 1.22
C GLY A 166 -0.90 -5.32 1.41
N GLY A 167 -0.86 -4.27 0.60
CA GLY A 167 -1.78 -3.15 0.68
C GLY A 167 -3.26 -3.51 0.49
N LEU A 168 -3.57 -4.48 -0.37
CA LEU A 168 -4.95 -4.98 -0.52
C LEU A 168 -5.26 -6.05 0.53
N GLY A 169 -4.39 -7.04 0.66
CA GLY A 169 -4.66 -8.23 1.47
C GLY A 169 -4.98 -7.94 2.93
N HIS A 170 -4.27 -6.98 3.57
CA HIS A 170 -4.51 -6.71 4.99
C HIS A 170 -5.91 -6.11 5.25
N LEU A 171 -6.47 -5.40 4.26
CA LEU A 171 -7.86 -4.92 4.28
C LEU A 171 -8.82 -6.09 3.99
N GLY A 172 -8.48 -6.93 3.01
CA GLY A 172 -9.25 -8.13 2.68
C GLY A 172 -9.45 -9.07 3.86
N VAL A 173 -8.42 -9.26 4.70
CA VAL A 173 -8.53 -10.10 5.90
C VAL A 173 -9.57 -9.54 6.88
N GLN A 174 -9.53 -8.22 7.13
CA GLN A 174 -10.46 -7.56 8.04
C GLN A 174 -11.89 -7.57 7.50
N ILE A 175 -12.06 -7.21 6.23
CA ILE A 175 -13.36 -7.14 5.56
C ILE A 175 -13.99 -8.55 5.47
N GLY A 176 -13.21 -9.55 5.08
CA GLY A 176 -13.71 -10.92 4.94
C GLY A 176 -14.16 -11.52 6.28
N LYS A 177 -13.44 -11.22 7.36
CA LYS A 177 -13.85 -11.59 8.72
C LYS A 177 -15.14 -10.89 9.14
N GLU A 178 -15.29 -9.61 8.83
CA GLU A 178 -16.52 -8.85 9.11
C GLU A 178 -17.71 -9.37 8.31
N MET A 179 -17.47 -9.85 7.08
CA MET A 179 -18.48 -10.53 6.25
C MET A 179 -18.82 -11.94 6.73
N GLY A 180 -18.10 -12.46 7.73
CA GLY A 180 -18.37 -13.75 8.38
C GLY A 180 -17.70 -14.95 7.70
N TYR A 181 -16.68 -14.74 6.88
CA TYR A 181 -15.88 -15.83 6.32
C TYR A 181 -14.78 -16.28 7.29
N ASN A 182 -14.39 -17.56 7.19
CA ASN A 182 -13.20 -18.08 7.86
C ASN A 182 -11.97 -17.75 7.00
N ILE A 183 -11.25 -16.69 7.37
CA ILE A 183 -10.15 -16.17 6.58
C ILE A 183 -8.84 -16.89 6.85
N ILE A 184 -8.18 -17.34 5.78
CA ILE A 184 -6.79 -17.82 5.79
C ILE A 184 -5.90 -16.77 5.09
N ALA A 185 -5.01 -16.14 5.85
CA ALA A 185 -4.04 -15.17 5.34
C ALA A 185 -2.80 -15.88 4.78
N VAL A 186 -2.45 -15.61 3.52
CA VAL A 186 -1.35 -16.28 2.82
C VAL A 186 -0.41 -15.26 2.17
N ASP A 187 0.88 -15.31 2.51
CA ASP A 187 1.96 -14.52 1.88
C ASP A 187 3.13 -15.38 1.37
N ARG A 188 3.07 -16.70 1.57
CA ARG A 188 4.14 -17.65 1.20
C ARG A 188 3.55 -18.95 0.66
N GLN A 189 4.42 -19.88 0.26
CA GLN A 189 4.01 -21.25 -0.05
C GLN A 189 3.54 -21.97 1.22
N VAL A 190 2.24 -22.21 1.32
CA VAL A 190 1.57 -22.78 2.52
C VAL A 190 0.48 -23.78 2.17
N GLU A 191 0.63 -24.49 1.03
CA GLU A 191 -0.38 -25.40 0.49
C GLU A 191 -0.83 -26.46 1.50
N LYS A 192 0.12 -27.07 2.22
CA LYS A 192 -0.15 -28.08 3.24
C LYS A 192 -0.94 -27.51 4.42
N GLN A 193 -0.56 -26.34 4.94
CA GLN A 193 -1.24 -25.72 6.07
C GLN A 193 -2.67 -25.32 5.71
N VAL A 194 -2.91 -24.85 4.48
CA VAL A 194 -4.26 -24.58 3.99
C VAL A 194 -5.07 -25.86 3.90
N GLN A 195 -4.49 -26.95 3.38
CA GLN A 195 -5.14 -28.26 3.35
C GLN A 195 -5.49 -28.74 4.77
N ASP A 196 -4.56 -28.66 5.72
CA ASP A 196 -4.78 -29.08 7.11
C ASP A 196 -5.93 -28.29 7.78
N LEU A 197 -6.04 -26.98 7.49
CA LEU A 197 -7.13 -26.12 7.99
C LEU A 197 -8.48 -26.37 7.29
N THR A 198 -8.48 -27.02 6.13
CA THR A 198 -9.67 -27.22 5.28
C THR A 198 -10.01 -28.69 5.12
N ASP A 199 -9.69 -29.50 6.13
CA ASP A 199 -9.97 -30.94 6.19
C ASP A 199 -9.40 -31.74 5.00
N GLY A 200 -8.31 -31.25 4.41
CA GLY A 200 -7.66 -31.83 3.23
C GLY A 200 -8.38 -31.55 1.91
N VAL A 201 -9.48 -30.77 1.91
CA VAL A 201 -10.33 -30.54 0.74
C VAL A 201 -9.93 -29.28 -0.05
N GLY A 202 -9.46 -28.25 0.65
CA GLY A 202 -9.15 -26.94 0.08
C GLY A 202 -10.20 -25.86 0.41
N ALA A 203 -9.85 -24.60 0.13
CA ALA A 203 -10.68 -23.45 0.44
C ALA A 203 -11.83 -23.26 -0.56
N HIS A 204 -12.97 -22.77 -0.08
CA HIS A 204 -14.16 -22.48 -0.88
C HIS A 204 -13.90 -21.37 -1.90
N ALA A 205 -13.09 -20.38 -1.50
CA ALA A 205 -12.60 -19.37 -2.40
C ALA A 205 -11.15 -18.99 -2.12
N VAL A 206 -10.48 -18.51 -3.17
CA VAL A 206 -9.16 -17.91 -3.08
C VAL A 206 -9.22 -16.55 -3.77
N VAL A 207 -8.92 -15.48 -3.03
CA VAL A 207 -8.81 -14.12 -3.55
C VAL A 207 -7.34 -13.80 -3.75
N VAL A 208 -6.94 -13.60 -5.01
CA VAL A 208 -5.55 -13.29 -5.36
C VAL A 208 -5.38 -11.77 -5.42
N ALA A 209 -4.86 -11.18 -4.35
CA ALA A 209 -4.67 -9.73 -4.24
C ALA A 209 -3.30 -9.25 -4.76
N VAL A 210 -2.35 -10.17 -4.96
CA VAL A 210 -1.00 -9.90 -5.45
C VAL A 210 -0.88 -10.17 -6.96
N GLY A 211 -0.18 -9.30 -7.69
CA GLY A 211 0.02 -9.41 -9.14
C GLY A 211 1.17 -10.34 -9.55
N LEU A 212 1.22 -11.57 -9.02
CA LEU A 212 2.28 -12.53 -9.31
C LEU A 212 1.73 -13.79 -9.98
N GLU A 213 2.41 -14.28 -11.02
CA GLU A 213 2.05 -15.53 -11.71
C GLU A 213 2.07 -16.73 -10.76
N ALA A 214 3.09 -16.82 -9.90
CA ALA A 214 3.21 -17.84 -8.88
C ALA A 214 2.00 -17.87 -7.92
N ALA A 215 1.42 -16.70 -7.62
CA ALA A 215 0.25 -16.62 -6.75
C ALA A 215 -0.99 -17.24 -7.41
N TYR A 216 -1.22 -16.97 -8.69
CA TYR A 216 -2.30 -17.60 -9.46
C TYR A 216 -2.09 -19.11 -9.60
N ASN A 217 -0.85 -19.56 -9.81
CA ASN A 217 -0.52 -20.98 -9.91
C ASN A 217 -0.83 -21.72 -8.59
N GLN A 218 -0.42 -21.15 -7.46
CA GLN A 218 -0.69 -21.70 -6.13
C GLN A 218 -2.19 -21.65 -5.80
N ALA A 219 -2.88 -20.55 -6.14
CA ALA A 219 -4.32 -20.39 -5.87
C ALA A 219 -5.16 -21.57 -6.39
N MET A 220 -4.85 -22.06 -7.60
CA MET A 220 -5.53 -23.21 -8.19
C MET A 220 -5.37 -24.51 -7.39
N ARG A 221 -4.28 -24.66 -6.63
CA ARG A 221 -4.04 -25.83 -5.77
C ARG A 221 -4.69 -25.68 -4.39
N LEU A 222 -4.92 -24.46 -3.94
CA LEU A 222 -5.58 -24.16 -2.67
C LEU A 222 -7.11 -24.32 -2.75
N LEU A 223 -7.69 -24.27 -3.95
CA LEU A 223 -9.14 -24.39 -4.14
C LEU A 223 -9.65 -25.82 -3.93
N ARG A 224 -10.79 -25.96 -3.27
CA ARG A 224 -11.57 -27.21 -3.33
C ARG A 224 -12.19 -27.44 -4.72
N PRO A 225 -12.68 -28.66 -5.02
CA PRO A 225 -13.62 -28.85 -6.11
C PRO A 225 -14.82 -27.90 -5.99
N VAL A 226 -15.20 -27.31 -7.13
CA VAL A 226 -16.25 -26.28 -7.28
C VAL A 226 -15.91 -24.97 -6.53
N GLY A 227 -14.64 -24.77 -6.20
CA GLY A 227 -14.16 -23.55 -5.55
C GLY A 227 -14.13 -22.35 -6.50
N THR A 228 -14.09 -21.15 -5.92
CA THR A 228 -14.09 -19.87 -6.64
C THR A 228 -12.73 -19.15 -6.55
N LEU A 229 -12.10 -18.92 -7.70
CA LEU A 229 -10.96 -18.02 -7.83
C LEU A 229 -11.46 -16.58 -8.06
N VAL A 230 -11.04 -15.63 -7.23
CA VAL A 230 -11.29 -14.20 -7.43
C VAL A 230 -10.01 -13.51 -7.87
N CYS A 231 -9.99 -13.05 -9.11
CA CYS A 231 -8.85 -12.36 -9.72
C CYS A 231 -8.90 -10.86 -9.38
N VAL A 232 -7.92 -10.37 -8.63
CA VAL A 232 -7.80 -8.96 -8.23
C VAL A 232 -6.45 -8.38 -8.65
N GLY A 233 -5.36 -8.96 -8.17
CA GLY A 233 -4.01 -8.59 -8.56
C GLY A 233 -3.72 -8.98 -10.01
N LEU A 234 -3.06 -8.11 -10.77
CA LEU A 234 -2.80 -8.33 -12.20
C LEU A 234 -1.32 -8.66 -12.41
N PRO A 235 -0.97 -9.87 -12.88
CA PRO A 235 0.37 -10.19 -13.34
C PRO A 235 0.75 -9.40 -14.59
N ARG A 236 2.00 -9.55 -15.04
CA ARG A 236 2.49 -8.90 -16.27
C ARG A 236 1.65 -9.30 -17.49
N GLN A 237 1.62 -8.39 -18.46
CA GLN A 237 0.96 -8.61 -19.75
C GLN A 237 1.49 -9.88 -20.41
N GLY A 238 0.58 -10.74 -20.88
CA GLY A 238 0.90 -12.00 -21.57
C GLY A 238 0.85 -13.26 -20.70
N TYR A 239 0.62 -13.14 -19.38
CA TYR A 239 0.32 -14.29 -18.54
C TYR A 239 -1.06 -14.88 -18.86
N TYR A 240 -1.12 -16.21 -18.89
CA TYR A 240 -2.37 -16.97 -18.99
C TYR A 240 -2.49 -17.88 -17.78
N MET A 241 -3.66 -17.87 -17.13
CA MET A 241 -3.91 -18.74 -15.97
C MET A 241 -3.76 -20.22 -16.35
N PRO A 242 -3.09 -21.05 -15.53
CA PRO A 242 -2.79 -22.45 -15.84
C PRO A 242 -4.00 -23.36 -15.57
N ILE A 243 -5.10 -23.15 -16.30
CA ILE A 243 -6.33 -23.95 -16.15
C ILE A 243 -6.54 -24.74 -17.44
N SER A 244 -6.41 -26.06 -17.38
CA SER A 244 -6.69 -26.92 -18.54
C SER A 244 -8.19 -27.26 -18.63
N PRO A 245 -8.71 -27.61 -19.84
CA PRO A 245 -10.06 -28.14 -19.96
C PRO A 245 -10.32 -29.37 -19.09
N LEU A 246 -9.30 -30.20 -18.84
CA LEU A 246 -9.41 -31.35 -17.96
C LEU A 246 -9.60 -30.92 -16.50
N ASP A 247 -8.90 -29.89 -16.05
CA ASP A 247 -9.10 -29.31 -14.72
C ASP A 247 -10.52 -28.75 -14.57
N CYS A 248 -11.03 -28.06 -15.60
CA CYS A 248 -12.40 -27.54 -15.61
C CYS A 248 -13.43 -28.66 -15.46
N VAL A 249 -13.28 -29.75 -16.21
CA VAL A 249 -14.19 -30.90 -16.14
C VAL A 249 -14.10 -31.63 -14.80
N ASN A 250 -12.89 -31.84 -14.28
CA ASN A 250 -12.68 -32.62 -13.07
C ASN A 250 -12.98 -31.85 -11.78
N ARG A 251 -12.74 -30.54 -11.76
CA ARG A 251 -12.81 -29.72 -10.54
C ARG A 251 -13.90 -28.66 -10.60
N GLY A 252 -14.44 -28.29 -11.75
CA GLY A 252 -15.64 -27.44 -11.86
C GLY A 252 -15.49 -26.03 -11.29
N PHE A 253 -14.33 -25.38 -11.46
CA PHE A 253 -14.05 -24.07 -10.85
C PHE A 253 -14.94 -22.93 -11.34
N HIS A 254 -15.09 -21.92 -10.49
CA HIS A 254 -15.58 -20.60 -10.85
C HIS A 254 -14.40 -19.62 -10.91
N VAL A 255 -14.33 -18.80 -11.97
CA VAL A 255 -13.34 -17.72 -12.09
C VAL A 255 -14.07 -16.40 -12.18
N VAL A 256 -13.79 -15.50 -11.24
CA VAL A 256 -14.48 -14.22 -11.08
C VAL A 256 -13.47 -13.08 -11.11
N GLY A 257 -13.66 -12.13 -12.02
CA GLY A 257 -12.89 -10.90 -12.03
C GLY A 257 -13.42 -9.85 -11.06
N SER A 258 -12.53 -9.12 -10.38
CA SER A 258 -12.91 -7.94 -9.62
C SER A 258 -12.03 -6.73 -9.89
N CYS A 259 -12.70 -5.59 -10.06
CA CYS A 259 -12.08 -4.28 -10.25
C CYS A 259 -12.93 -3.29 -9.47
N VAL A 260 -12.35 -2.69 -8.43
CA VAL A 260 -13.01 -1.75 -7.50
C VAL A 260 -14.37 -2.26 -6.98
N GLY A 261 -15.22 -1.33 -6.53
CA GLY A 261 -16.53 -1.58 -5.97
C GLY A 261 -17.50 -0.43 -6.27
N THR A 262 -18.72 -0.51 -5.75
CA THR A 262 -19.77 0.49 -5.93
C THR A 262 -19.71 1.61 -4.88
N GLU A 263 -20.46 2.69 -5.08
CA GLU A 263 -20.59 3.73 -4.05
C GLU A 263 -21.24 3.20 -2.76
N GLU A 264 -22.22 2.30 -2.89
CA GLU A 264 -22.86 1.67 -1.73
C GLU A 264 -21.84 0.86 -0.91
N GLU A 265 -21.01 0.05 -1.58
CA GLU A 265 -19.92 -0.69 -0.95
C GLU A 265 -18.90 0.24 -0.27
N MET A 266 -18.62 1.40 -0.87
CA MET A 266 -17.76 2.43 -0.26
C MET A 266 -18.38 2.98 1.03
N GLN A 267 -19.68 3.28 1.04
CA GLN A 267 -20.37 3.77 2.24
C GLN A 267 -20.40 2.73 3.36
N ASP A 268 -20.60 1.45 3.02
CA ASP A 268 -20.50 0.34 3.97
C ASP A 268 -19.09 0.22 4.56
N LEU A 269 -18.06 0.30 3.71
CA LEU A 269 -16.67 0.25 4.14
C LEU A 269 -16.31 1.43 5.06
N LEU A 270 -16.77 2.65 4.75
CA LEU A 270 -16.57 3.81 5.63
C LEU A 270 -17.26 3.62 6.97
N ARG A 271 -18.48 3.05 7.00
CA ARG A 271 -19.16 2.71 8.25
C ARG A 271 -18.38 1.69 9.09
N MET A 272 -17.73 0.71 8.45
CA MET A 272 -16.86 -0.24 9.14
C MET A 272 -15.62 0.46 9.72
N ALA A 273 -15.03 1.39 8.97
CA ALA A 273 -13.88 2.17 9.40
C ALA A 273 -14.19 3.10 10.60
N VAL A 274 -15.32 3.81 10.56
CA VAL A 274 -15.80 4.65 11.68
C VAL A 274 -15.95 3.83 12.97
N LYS A 275 -16.45 2.59 12.85
CA LYS A 275 -16.60 1.67 13.99
C LYS A 275 -15.29 1.01 14.44
N GLY A 276 -14.16 1.33 13.79
CA GLY A 276 -12.86 0.71 14.06
C GLY A 276 -12.79 -0.78 13.70
N ARG A 277 -13.72 -1.30 12.88
CA ARG A 277 -13.75 -2.72 12.47
C ARG A 277 -12.81 -3.00 11.31
N VAL A 278 -12.57 -1.99 10.47
CA VAL A 278 -11.57 -2.02 9.40
C VAL A 278 -10.65 -0.84 9.58
N SER A 279 -9.34 -1.09 9.60
CA SER A 279 -8.32 -0.06 9.72
C SER A 279 -7.20 -0.29 8.73
N THR A 280 -6.72 0.80 8.15
CA THR A 280 -5.61 0.78 7.19
C THR A 280 -4.28 0.79 7.95
N HIS A 281 -3.38 -0.13 7.61
CA HIS A 281 -1.97 0.00 7.98
C HIS A 281 -1.25 0.80 6.88
N PHE A 282 -0.64 1.93 7.23
CA PHE A 282 -0.03 2.83 6.25
C PHE A 282 1.21 3.56 6.79
N GLN A 283 2.03 4.01 5.84
CA GLN A 283 3.15 4.92 6.04
C GLN A 283 2.88 6.21 5.28
N VAL A 284 3.16 7.35 5.92
CA VAL A 284 2.97 8.68 5.34
C VAL A 284 4.31 9.20 4.84
N PHE A 285 4.29 9.74 3.63
CA PHE A 285 5.41 10.38 2.95
C PHE A 285 4.99 11.77 2.49
N GLU A 286 5.91 12.68 2.34
CA GLU A 286 5.66 13.97 1.70
C GLU A 286 5.62 13.80 0.17
N LEU A 287 4.90 14.68 -0.53
CA LEU A 287 4.79 14.61 -2.00
C LEU A 287 6.16 14.67 -2.69
N GLU A 288 7.13 15.36 -2.09
CA GLU A 288 8.51 15.45 -2.57
C GLU A 288 9.26 14.11 -2.54
N GLU A 289 8.83 13.18 -1.69
CA GLU A 289 9.42 11.84 -1.53
C GLU A 289 8.82 10.81 -2.51
N VAL A 290 7.96 11.24 -3.45
CA VAL A 290 7.20 10.35 -4.34
C VAL A 290 8.08 9.35 -5.13
N ASN A 291 9.30 9.73 -5.50
CA ASN A 291 10.22 8.83 -6.19
C ASN A 291 10.86 7.79 -5.26
N GLU A 292 11.05 8.09 -3.97
CA GLU A 292 11.44 7.07 -2.99
C GLU A 292 10.31 6.05 -2.82
N VAL A 293 9.06 6.53 -2.75
CA VAL A 293 7.88 5.66 -2.65
C VAL A 293 7.78 4.73 -3.85
N ILE A 294 8.05 5.21 -5.07
CA ILE A 294 8.17 4.38 -6.28
C ILE A 294 9.17 3.24 -6.06
N GLU A 295 10.41 3.58 -5.69
CA GLU A 295 11.50 2.61 -5.53
C GLU A 295 11.22 1.59 -4.41
N ARG A 296 10.50 1.99 -3.36
CA ARG A 296 10.13 1.12 -2.24
C ARG A 296 8.95 0.21 -2.60
N LEU A 297 7.95 0.71 -3.33
CA LEU A 297 6.83 -0.11 -3.80
C LEU A 297 7.29 -1.16 -4.82
N GLU A 298 8.18 -0.79 -5.77
CA GLU A 298 8.76 -1.73 -6.74
C GLU A 298 9.49 -2.91 -6.09
N ARG A 299 10.06 -2.69 -4.91
CA ARG A 299 10.78 -3.71 -4.11
C ARG A 299 9.95 -4.31 -2.98
N PHE A 300 8.63 -4.06 -2.96
CA PHE A 300 7.73 -4.52 -1.90
C PHE A 300 8.18 -4.13 -0.47
N ALA A 301 8.92 -3.02 -0.33
CA ALA A 301 9.51 -2.53 0.92
C ALA A 301 8.60 -1.59 1.73
N ILE A 302 7.29 -1.61 1.45
CA ILE A 302 6.27 -0.86 2.19
C ILE A 302 5.29 -1.86 2.77
N GLU A 303 5.29 -1.97 4.10
CA GLU A 303 4.25 -2.69 4.83
C GLU A 303 2.93 -1.91 4.73
N GLY A 304 1.85 -2.59 4.32
CA GLY A 304 0.53 -1.98 4.16
C GLY A 304 0.45 -1.02 2.96
N ARG A 305 0.20 0.27 3.23
CA ARG A 305 -0.08 1.29 2.21
C ARG A 305 0.85 2.49 2.30
N ALA A 306 1.16 3.09 1.16
CA ALA A 306 1.81 4.39 1.10
C ALA A 306 0.75 5.49 0.92
N VAL A 307 0.91 6.57 1.67
CA VAL A 307 0.08 7.78 1.57
C VAL A 307 1.00 8.98 1.41
N LEU A 308 0.78 9.75 0.35
CA LEU A 308 1.45 11.01 0.12
C LEU A 308 0.66 12.14 0.77
N ARG A 309 1.28 12.89 1.67
CA ARG A 309 0.78 14.17 2.17
C ARG A 309 0.90 15.20 1.06
N ILE A 310 -0.19 15.89 0.78
CA ILE A 310 -0.21 16.95 -0.23
C ILE A 310 0.11 18.28 0.46
N PRO A 311 1.06 19.08 -0.05
CA PRO A 311 1.44 20.33 0.57
C PRO A 311 0.26 21.30 0.61
N SER A 312 0.03 21.95 1.75
CA SER A 312 -1.08 22.90 1.92
C SER A 312 -0.90 24.20 1.14
N GLU A 313 0.35 24.56 0.82
CA GLU A 313 0.79 25.73 0.07
C GLU A 313 2.01 25.40 -0.79
N SER A 314 2.03 25.90 -2.04
CA SER A 314 3.19 25.80 -2.93
C SER A 314 4.31 26.76 -2.51
N PRO A 315 5.56 26.54 -2.92
CA PRO A 315 6.67 27.48 -2.67
C PRO A 315 6.36 28.90 -3.15
N ARG A 316 5.65 29.02 -4.27
CA ARG A 316 5.20 30.32 -4.81
C ARG A 316 4.18 31.00 -3.89
N GLN A 317 3.22 30.24 -3.37
CA GLN A 317 2.24 30.77 -2.41
C GLN A 317 2.92 31.21 -1.10
N LYS A 318 3.88 30.41 -0.59
CA LYS A 318 4.69 30.77 0.58
C LYS A 318 5.49 32.06 0.35
N ALA A 319 6.09 32.22 -0.83
CA ALA A 319 6.85 33.42 -1.20
C ALA A 319 5.95 34.67 -1.32
N GLU A 320 4.79 34.56 -1.97
CA GLU A 320 3.80 35.66 -2.09
C GLU A 320 3.28 36.08 -0.69
N CYS A 321 2.96 35.13 0.17
CA CYS A 321 2.49 35.38 1.53
C CYS A 321 3.57 36.04 2.41
N SER A 322 4.82 35.56 2.33
CA SER A 322 5.98 36.17 2.99
C SER A 322 6.23 37.60 2.51
N SER A 323 6.07 37.85 1.21
CA SER A 323 6.23 39.18 0.60
C SER A 323 5.15 40.15 1.09
N LEU A 324 3.89 39.70 1.16
CA LEU A 324 2.78 40.46 1.72
C LEU A 324 2.99 40.78 3.21
N LEU A 325 3.41 39.81 4.02
CA LEU A 325 3.71 40.02 5.43
C LEU A 325 4.85 41.02 5.63
N LYS A 326 5.91 40.95 4.81
CA LYS A 326 6.99 41.95 4.80
C LYS A 326 6.49 43.33 4.36
N ALA A 327 5.63 43.42 3.35
CA ALA A 327 5.06 44.68 2.91
C ALA A 327 4.17 45.33 3.98
N ILE A 328 3.37 44.53 4.71
CA ILE A 328 2.56 44.99 5.85
C ILE A 328 3.47 45.44 7.01
N ALA A 329 4.59 44.75 7.24
CA ALA A 329 5.55 45.14 8.28
C ALA A 329 6.32 46.43 7.95
N VAL A 330 6.55 46.72 6.66
CA VAL A 330 7.24 47.93 6.18
C VAL A 330 6.28 49.12 6.04
N ASN A 331 5.02 48.89 5.67
CA ASN A 331 3.96 49.90 5.60
C ASN A 331 2.72 49.40 6.34
N PRO A 332 2.65 49.56 7.68
CA PRO A 332 1.44 49.24 8.40
C PRO A 332 0.28 50.09 7.86
N PRO A 333 -0.93 49.53 7.69
CA PRO A 333 -2.06 50.29 7.20
C PRO A 333 -2.34 51.49 8.10
N VAL A 334 -2.31 52.70 7.52
CA VAL A 334 -2.65 53.95 8.19
C VAL A 334 -4.13 53.90 8.54
N HIS A 335 -4.45 53.55 9.78
CA HIS A 335 -5.80 53.75 10.31
C HIS A 335 -6.03 55.23 10.59
N THR A 336 -6.70 55.91 9.64
CA THR A 336 -7.47 57.12 9.94
C THR A 336 -8.75 56.71 10.65
N LYS A 337 -8.73 56.73 11.98
CA LYS A 337 -9.82 57.22 12.85
C LYS A 337 -9.35 57.13 14.30
N SER A 338 -9.24 58.30 14.91
CA SER A 338 -9.01 58.50 16.33
C SER A 338 -10.05 57.74 17.16
N TRP A 339 -9.59 56.78 17.94
CA TRP A 339 -10.36 56.23 19.07
C TRP A 339 -9.79 56.81 20.35
N ASN A 340 -10.66 57.44 21.14
CA ASN A 340 -10.32 58.12 22.38
C ASN A 340 -9.75 57.14 23.41
N HIS A 341 -8.75 57.61 24.16
CA HIS A 341 -8.21 56.99 25.35
C HIS A 341 -9.25 56.99 26.49
N ALA A 342 -10.02 55.92 26.60
CA ALA A 342 -10.59 55.41 27.84
C ALA A 342 -10.89 53.92 27.60
N ASP A 343 -10.75 53.09 28.63
CA ASP A 343 -10.94 51.64 28.61
C ASP A 343 -9.78 50.79 28.05
N ARG A 344 -8.67 50.79 28.79
CA ARG A 344 -7.76 49.64 28.85
C ARG A 344 -7.48 49.26 30.30
N ALA A 345 -7.97 48.09 30.69
CA ALA A 345 -7.46 47.28 31.80
C ALA A 345 -7.36 45.80 31.35
N PRO A 346 -6.40 45.00 31.86
CA PRO A 346 -5.64 44.08 31.01
C PRO A 346 -5.96 42.58 31.22
N LEU A 347 -5.90 41.80 30.14
CA LEU A 347 -5.96 40.33 30.14
C LEU A 347 -4.68 39.74 29.50
N ILE A 348 -3.52 40.02 30.08
CA ILE A 348 -2.28 39.25 29.83
C ILE A 348 -1.47 39.22 31.13
N LYS A 349 -1.76 38.25 31.98
CA LYS A 349 -0.85 37.71 33.01
C LYS A 349 -1.50 36.49 33.66
N MET A 350 -1.15 35.29 33.21
CA MET A 350 -0.95 34.10 34.05
C MET A 350 -0.64 32.89 33.17
N MET A 351 0.62 32.75 32.82
CA MET A 351 1.24 31.43 32.64
C MET A 351 2.06 31.15 33.91
N TYR A 352 1.96 29.90 34.38
CA TYR A 352 2.72 29.23 35.44
C TYR A 352 2.42 29.60 36.91
N SER A 353 1.72 28.71 37.62
CA SER A 353 2.23 28.04 38.84
C SER A 353 1.21 27.06 39.46
N LYS A 354 1.66 25.81 39.70
CA LYS A 354 1.18 24.79 40.66
C LYS A 354 -0.15 24.07 40.36
N LEU A 355 -0.16 22.79 39.96
CA LEU A 355 0.14 21.52 40.66
C LEU A 355 -0.90 21.07 41.71
N LEU A 356 -1.34 19.82 41.49
CA LEU A 356 -1.83 18.76 42.38
C LEU A 356 -3.34 18.45 42.48
N THR A 357 -3.59 17.17 42.16
CA THR A 357 -4.56 16.20 42.73
C THR A 357 -6.05 16.33 42.42
N LEU A 358 -6.58 15.45 41.56
CA LEU A 358 -7.25 14.21 42.00
C LEU A 358 -7.40 13.23 40.83
N ALA A 359 -6.71 12.10 40.91
CA ALA A 359 -6.87 10.98 39.99
C ALA A 359 -7.90 10.00 40.58
N THR A 360 -9.04 9.83 39.91
CA THR A 360 -9.95 8.71 40.16
C THR A 360 -9.72 7.64 39.10
N LEU A 361 -9.25 6.47 39.56
CA LEU A 361 -9.06 5.24 38.81
C LEU A 361 -10.36 4.82 38.11
N LEU A 362 -10.30 4.68 36.79
CA LEU A 362 -11.09 3.71 36.04
C LEU A 362 -10.09 2.71 35.44
N LEU A 363 -10.03 1.50 36.01
CA LEU A 363 -9.31 0.39 35.41
C LEU A 363 -10.02 -0.02 34.11
N PRO A 364 -9.35 -0.02 32.94
CA PRO A 364 -9.81 -0.84 31.85
C PRO A 364 -9.44 -2.28 32.18
N THR A 365 -10.44 -3.16 32.23
CA THR A 365 -10.20 -4.60 32.12
C THR A 365 -9.48 -4.85 30.80
N ALA A 366 -8.18 -5.14 30.88
CA ALA A 366 -7.41 -5.62 29.75
C ALA A 366 -8.02 -6.96 29.31
N LEU A 367 -8.83 -6.94 28.25
CA LEU A 367 -9.06 -8.13 27.46
C LEU A 367 -7.69 -8.53 26.92
N ALA A 368 -7.22 -9.70 27.30
CA ALA A 368 -6.03 -10.30 26.72
C ALA A 368 -6.22 -10.29 25.19
N LEU A 369 -5.37 -9.53 24.50
CA LEU A 369 -5.18 -9.70 23.06
C LEU A 369 -4.87 -11.18 22.82
N PRO A 370 -5.51 -11.85 21.85
CA PRO A 370 -4.97 -13.12 21.39
C PRO A 370 -3.51 -12.88 21.02
N SER A 371 -2.63 -13.71 21.55
CA SER A 371 -1.18 -13.60 21.35
C SER A 371 -0.88 -13.44 19.87
N LEU A 372 -0.32 -12.27 19.50
CA LEU A 372 0.44 -12.13 18.26
C LEU A 372 1.52 -13.21 18.29
N GLN A 373 1.39 -14.22 17.43
CA GLN A 373 2.46 -15.16 17.21
C GLN A 373 3.57 -14.43 16.44
N THR A 374 4.78 -14.53 16.96
CA THR A 374 5.95 -13.72 16.65
C THR A 374 6.31 -13.72 15.16
N ARG A 375 6.67 -12.54 14.64
CA ARG A 375 7.26 -12.34 13.30
C ARG A 375 8.43 -13.32 13.12
N ALA A 376 8.42 -14.14 12.07
CA ALA A 376 9.52 -15.07 11.82
C ALA A 376 10.81 -14.30 11.54
N SER A 377 11.71 -14.30 12.52
CA SER A 377 13.06 -13.77 12.45
C SER A 377 14.03 -14.94 12.44
N TYR A 378 14.96 -14.96 11.49
CA TYR A 378 16.02 -15.98 11.45
C TYR A 378 17.18 -15.52 12.31
N THR A 379 17.68 -16.38 13.18
CA THR A 379 18.80 -16.06 14.06
C THR A 379 20.03 -16.86 13.66
N CYS A 380 21.06 -16.15 13.17
CA CYS A 380 22.35 -16.70 12.82
C CYS A 380 23.41 -16.20 13.81
N GLY A 381 23.81 -17.06 14.76
CA GLY A 381 24.72 -16.66 15.82
C GLY A 381 24.13 -15.51 16.66
N SER A 382 24.70 -14.30 16.52
CA SER A 382 24.24 -13.09 17.20
C SER A 382 23.42 -12.14 16.31
N ASN A 383 23.29 -12.44 15.01
CA ASN A 383 22.51 -11.65 14.08
C ASN A 383 21.08 -12.17 14.01
N THR A 384 20.13 -11.24 13.91
CA THR A 384 18.72 -11.53 13.68
C THR A 384 18.29 -10.87 12.38
N TYR A 385 17.78 -11.67 11.46
CA TYR A 385 17.37 -11.24 10.13
C TYR A 385 15.85 -11.20 10.03
N ALA A 386 15.33 -10.10 9.48
CA ALA A 386 13.95 -10.08 9.06
C ALA A 386 13.79 -10.98 7.84
N SER A 387 12.61 -11.57 7.69
CA SER A 387 12.32 -12.39 6.51
C SER A 387 12.49 -11.63 5.19
N SER A 388 12.27 -10.31 5.18
CA SER A 388 12.50 -9.45 4.01
C SER A 388 13.96 -9.41 3.58
N ASP A 389 14.89 -9.41 4.54
CA ASP A 389 16.33 -9.34 4.26
C ASP A 389 16.81 -10.67 3.65
N VAL A 390 16.25 -11.78 4.16
CA VAL A 390 16.47 -13.13 3.63
C VAL A 390 15.97 -13.25 2.21
N THR A 391 14.73 -12.83 1.95
CA THR A 391 14.14 -12.84 0.60
C THR A 391 14.94 -11.95 -0.35
N ALA A 392 15.30 -10.73 0.04
CA ALA A 392 16.09 -9.83 -0.80
C ALA A 392 17.49 -10.39 -1.12
N ALA A 393 18.14 -11.05 -0.14
CA ALA A 393 19.41 -11.71 -0.35
C ALA A 393 19.27 -12.92 -1.30
N GLN A 394 18.23 -13.74 -1.11
CA GLN A 394 17.93 -14.89 -1.96
C GLN A 394 17.70 -14.45 -3.40
N GLU A 395 16.76 -13.52 -3.64
CA GLU A 395 16.41 -13.05 -4.98
C GLU A 395 17.63 -12.47 -5.71
N ALA A 396 18.48 -11.72 -5.00
CA ALA A 396 19.71 -11.19 -5.57
C ALA A 396 20.70 -12.30 -5.97
N GLY A 397 20.89 -13.30 -5.09
CA GLY A 397 21.69 -14.48 -5.39
C GLY A 397 21.12 -15.25 -6.59
N TYR A 398 19.83 -15.54 -6.59
CA TYR A 398 19.19 -16.31 -7.64
C TYR A 398 19.24 -15.61 -9.01
N LYS A 399 19.06 -14.29 -9.05
CA LYS A 399 19.19 -13.49 -10.27
C LYS A 399 20.57 -13.62 -10.91
N LEU A 400 21.63 -13.60 -10.11
CA LEU A 400 23.01 -13.79 -10.60
C LEU A 400 23.28 -15.23 -11.03
N HIS A 401 22.69 -16.19 -10.32
CA HIS A 401 22.76 -17.60 -10.72
C HIS A 401 22.13 -17.80 -12.11
N GLN A 402 20.94 -17.23 -12.36
CA GLN A 402 20.27 -17.30 -13.66
C GLN A 402 21.07 -16.65 -14.79
N SER A 403 21.76 -15.54 -14.53
CA SER A 403 22.58 -14.87 -15.55
C SER A 403 23.97 -15.50 -15.74
N GLY A 404 24.37 -16.44 -14.85
CA GLY A 404 25.72 -17.00 -14.83
C GLY A 404 26.80 -16.01 -14.36
N GLU A 405 26.39 -14.87 -13.80
CA GLU A 405 27.30 -13.85 -13.27
C GLU A 405 27.71 -14.18 -11.84
N THR A 406 28.87 -13.68 -11.42
CA THR A 406 29.34 -13.86 -10.04
C THR A 406 29.94 -12.58 -9.47
N VAL A 407 29.86 -12.44 -8.14
CA VAL A 407 30.24 -11.26 -7.37
C VAL A 407 31.22 -11.63 -6.25
N GLY A 408 32.21 -10.77 -6.07
CA GLY A 408 33.22 -10.89 -5.01
C GLY A 408 34.28 -11.96 -5.29
N LYS A 409 35.29 -12.03 -4.41
CA LYS A 409 36.45 -12.92 -4.58
C LYS A 409 36.09 -14.41 -4.58
N ASN A 410 35.05 -14.77 -3.82
CA ASN A 410 34.56 -16.14 -3.71
C ASN A 410 33.54 -16.51 -4.80
N LYS A 411 33.31 -15.62 -5.79
CA LYS A 411 32.42 -15.85 -6.94
C LYS A 411 31.03 -16.33 -6.53
N TYR A 412 30.35 -15.56 -5.70
CA TYR A 412 28.96 -15.82 -5.34
C TYR A 412 28.01 -15.47 -6.49
N PRO A 413 26.82 -16.07 -6.62
CA PRO A 413 26.42 -17.29 -5.94
C PRO A 413 27.24 -18.46 -6.49
N HIS A 414 27.53 -19.44 -5.65
CA HIS A 414 28.11 -20.69 -6.11
C HIS A 414 27.42 -21.86 -5.43
N LYS A 415 27.64 -23.05 -5.99
CA LYS A 415 27.03 -24.27 -5.49
C LYS A 415 27.46 -24.52 -4.05
N TYR A 416 26.47 -24.63 -3.16
CA TYR A 416 26.66 -25.07 -1.80
C TYR A 416 26.60 -26.61 -1.76
N ASN A 417 27.65 -27.21 -1.20
CA ASN A 417 27.71 -28.65 -0.98
C ASN A 417 27.45 -28.90 0.50
N ASN A 418 26.31 -29.52 0.80
CA ASN A 418 25.85 -29.79 2.15
C ASN A 418 26.64 -30.95 2.81
N TYR A 419 27.90 -30.68 3.18
CA TYR A 419 28.76 -31.64 3.86
C TYR A 419 28.37 -31.84 5.33
N GLU A 420 27.66 -30.87 5.90
CA GLU A 420 27.16 -30.87 7.27
C GLU A 420 25.92 -31.75 7.46
N GLY A 421 25.26 -32.15 6.38
CA GLY A 421 24.10 -33.04 6.41
C GLY A 421 22.81 -32.36 6.87
N PHE A 422 22.64 -31.06 6.58
CA PHE A 422 21.38 -30.35 6.85
C PHE A 422 20.20 -30.98 6.10
N ASP A 423 19.05 -31.06 6.75
CA ASP A 423 17.80 -31.50 6.14
C ASP A 423 17.04 -30.28 5.61
N PHE A 424 17.27 -29.93 4.34
CA PHE A 424 16.60 -28.80 3.71
C PHE A 424 15.25 -29.23 3.10
N PRO A 425 14.20 -28.39 3.21
CA PRO A 425 12.84 -28.74 2.80
C PRO A 425 12.59 -28.61 1.28
N VAL A 426 13.64 -28.52 0.46
CA VAL A 426 13.55 -28.26 -0.99
C VAL A 426 14.44 -29.23 -1.78
N ASP A 427 14.21 -29.33 -3.10
CA ASP A 427 14.92 -30.28 -3.95
C ASP A 427 16.46 -30.11 -3.92
N PRO A 428 17.21 -31.21 -4.01
CA PRO A 428 18.66 -31.23 -3.78
C PRO A 428 19.46 -30.69 -4.97
N THR A 429 19.62 -29.37 -5.04
CA THR A 429 20.76 -28.66 -5.65
C THR A 429 20.84 -27.29 -5.00
N TYR A 430 21.85 -27.01 -4.19
CA TYR A 430 21.90 -25.80 -3.38
C TYR A 430 22.93 -24.79 -3.89
N TYR A 431 22.61 -23.51 -3.74
CA TYR A 431 23.51 -22.38 -3.92
C TYR A 431 23.51 -21.55 -2.66
N GLU A 432 24.68 -20.99 -2.32
CA GLU A 432 24.79 -20.04 -1.21
C GLU A 432 25.02 -18.62 -1.69
N TRP A 433 24.42 -17.67 -0.98
CA TRP A 433 24.62 -16.24 -1.19
C TRP A 433 24.77 -15.50 0.16
N PRO A 434 25.67 -14.51 0.28
CA PRO A 434 25.87 -13.79 1.54
C PRO A 434 24.67 -12.95 1.97
N ILE A 435 24.35 -12.99 3.26
CA ILE A 435 23.40 -12.06 3.89
C ILE A 435 24.14 -11.18 4.90
N LEU A 436 24.04 -9.86 4.72
CA LEU A 436 24.77 -8.90 5.54
C LEU A 436 23.96 -8.52 6.77
N SER A 437 24.59 -8.46 7.94
CA SER A 437 23.96 -8.05 9.20
C SER A 437 23.38 -6.62 9.16
N SER A 438 23.73 -5.82 8.15
CA SER A 438 23.14 -4.50 7.92
C SER A 438 21.78 -4.55 7.22
N GLY A 439 21.31 -5.71 6.76
CA GLY A 439 20.10 -5.87 5.93
C GLY A 439 20.27 -5.46 4.46
N ASN A 440 21.45 -5.00 4.06
CA ASN A 440 21.73 -4.65 2.66
C ASN A 440 22.05 -5.90 1.84
N VAL A 441 21.64 -5.90 0.57
CA VAL A 441 22.02 -6.93 -0.39
C VAL A 441 23.52 -6.86 -0.66
N TYR A 442 24.20 -8.00 -0.55
CA TYR A 442 25.62 -8.10 -0.84
C TYR A 442 25.94 -7.72 -2.29
N SER A 443 26.91 -6.83 -2.48
CA SER A 443 27.33 -6.35 -3.81
C SER A 443 28.83 -6.53 -4.06
N GLY A 444 29.51 -7.30 -3.23
CA GLY A 444 30.97 -7.48 -3.24
C GLY A 444 31.65 -7.03 -1.96
N GLY A 445 32.92 -7.39 -1.79
CA GLY A 445 33.70 -7.10 -0.58
C GLY A 445 33.79 -8.30 0.36
N SER A 446 33.71 -8.05 1.67
CA SER A 446 33.71 -9.12 2.68
C SER A 446 32.28 -9.64 2.88
N PRO A 447 32.01 -10.94 2.68
CA PRO A 447 30.66 -11.50 2.69
C PRO A 447 30.09 -11.72 4.10
N GLY A 448 30.87 -11.53 5.17
CA GLY A 448 30.47 -11.92 6.52
C GLY A 448 30.31 -13.44 6.69
N ALA A 449 29.76 -13.86 7.83
CA ALA A 449 29.66 -15.27 8.21
C ALA A 449 28.39 -15.97 7.70
N ASP A 450 27.35 -15.21 7.37
CA ASP A 450 25.99 -15.74 7.23
C ASP A 450 25.62 -15.89 5.75
N ARG A 451 24.90 -16.97 5.42
CA ARG A 451 24.47 -17.30 4.06
C ARG A 451 22.98 -17.61 4.04
N VAL A 452 22.32 -17.18 2.96
CA VAL A 452 21.07 -17.78 2.51
C VAL A 452 21.39 -18.93 1.57
N VAL A 453 20.64 -20.02 1.69
CA VAL A 453 20.75 -21.21 0.84
C VAL A 453 19.46 -21.36 0.05
N PHE A 454 19.55 -21.53 -1.26
CA PHE A 454 18.40 -21.70 -2.16
C PHE A 454 18.70 -22.72 -3.25
N ASN A 455 17.67 -23.19 -3.96
CA ASN A 455 17.82 -24.17 -5.04
C ASN A 455 17.67 -23.58 -6.46
N GLU A 456 17.80 -24.43 -7.48
CA GLU A 456 17.68 -24.02 -8.90
C GLU A 456 16.30 -23.44 -9.28
N LYS A 457 15.29 -23.65 -8.44
CA LYS A 457 13.90 -23.19 -8.66
C LYS A 457 13.56 -21.91 -7.89
N ASP A 458 14.55 -21.25 -7.31
CA ASP A 458 14.37 -20.07 -6.44
C ASP A 458 13.58 -20.38 -5.15
N GLU A 459 13.76 -21.59 -4.61
CA GLU A 459 13.14 -21.98 -3.35
C GLU A 459 14.16 -21.83 -2.22
N LEU A 460 13.79 -21.11 -1.16
CA LEU A 460 14.62 -20.96 0.04
C LEU A 460 14.79 -22.30 0.74
N ALA A 461 16.01 -22.78 0.84
CA ALA A 461 16.36 -23.97 1.61
C ALA A 461 16.54 -23.64 3.10
N GLY A 462 17.20 -22.52 3.42
CA GLY A 462 17.40 -22.08 4.79
C GLY A 462 18.50 -21.04 4.94
N LEU A 463 18.91 -20.78 6.19
CA LEU A 463 20.07 -19.96 6.51
C LEU A 463 21.11 -20.77 7.27
N ILE A 464 22.36 -20.49 6.96
CA ILE A 464 23.52 -21.13 7.59
C ILE A 464 24.55 -20.06 7.97
N THR A 465 25.35 -20.34 9.00
CA THR A 465 26.38 -19.41 9.48
C THR A 465 27.67 -20.11 9.86
N HIS A 466 28.81 -19.46 9.61
CA HIS A 466 30.10 -19.86 10.19
C HIS A 466 30.21 -19.49 11.69
N SER A 467 29.32 -18.65 12.21
CA SER A 467 29.35 -18.21 13.60
C SER A 467 29.07 -19.40 14.53
N GLY A 468 30.08 -19.79 15.32
CA GLY A 468 29.98 -20.96 16.20
C GLY A 468 30.26 -22.31 15.52
N ALA A 469 30.61 -22.30 14.23
CA ALA A 469 31.07 -23.49 13.51
C ALA A 469 32.58 -23.70 13.65
N SER A 470 33.04 -24.94 13.56
CA SER A 470 34.46 -25.28 13.56
C SER A 470 35.06 -25.22 12.15
N GLY A 471 36.17 -24.50 11.96
CA GLY A 471 36.86 -24.44 10.68
C GLY A 471 36.04 -23.71 9.61
N ASN A 472 35.85 -24.34 8.45
CA ASN A 472 35.06 -23.80 7.33
C ASN A 472 33.62 -24.37 7.29
N ASN A 473 33.19 -25.09 8.33
CA ASN A 473 31.86 -25.66 8.39
C ASN A 473 30.82 -24.56 8.63
N PHE A 474 29.56 -24.93 8.45
CA PHE A 474 28.41 -24.13 8.84
C PHE A 474 27.62 -24.77 9.99
N VAL A 475 26.81 -23.96 10.66
CA VAL A 475 25.70 -24.40 11.51
C VAL A 475 24.40 -23.79 11.01
N ALA A 476 23.27 -24.47 11.22
CA ALA A 476 21.96 -23.98 10.84
C ALA A 476 21.55 -22.78 11.71
N CYS A 477 20.96 -21.76 11.08
CA CYS A 477 20.30 -20.67 11.80
C CYS A 477 18.91 -21.13 12.28
N THR A 478 18.42 -20.55 13.38
CA THR A 478 17.15 -20.91 14.02
C THR A 478 16.04 -19.92 13.78
#